data_AF-A0A561Q533-F1
#
_entry.id   AF-A0A561Q533-F1
#
_cell.length_a   1.000
_cell.length_b   1.000
_cell.length_c   1.000
_cell.angle_alpha   90.00
_cell.angle_beta   90.00
_cell.angle_gamma   90.00
#
_symmetry.space_group_name_H-M   'P 1'
#
loop_
_entity.id
_entity.type
_entity.pdbx_description
1 polymer ?
#
loop_
_entity_poly.entity_id
_entity_poly.type
_entity_poly.pdbx_seq_one_letter_code
_entity_poly.pdbx_strand_id
1 'polypeptide(L)' 'METHEEQTSRRLENRYRPMGELIRGLFFILFGLFAVFGERMGVAHFNISQTTMNIAGAILLIYGLFRVYNGIRKLFFNRN' A
#
# COMPACT_ATOMS: atom_id res chain seq x y z
N MET A 1 -16.51 29.31 -19.05
CA MET A 1 -17.29 28.32 -18.27
C MET A 1 -16.39 27.11 -18.05
N GLU A 2 -15.51 27.14 -17.04
CA GLU A 2 -14.56 26.05 -16.73
C GLU A 2 -14.63 25.62 -15.25
N THR A 3 -15.43 26.32 -14.45
CA THR A 3 -15.42 26.22 -12.98
C THR A 3 -16.16 25.00 -12.42
N HIS A 4 -17.09 24.40 -13.16
CA HIS A 4 -17.85 23.23 -12.69
C HIS A 4 -17.13 21.89 -12.89
N GLU A 5 -16.30 21.76 -13.93
CA GLU A 5 -15.54 20.52 -14.20
C GLU A 5 -14.36 20.38 -13.24
N GLU A 6 -13.62 21.46 -12.96
CA GLU A 6 -12.51 21.42 -11.99
C GLU A 6 -12.99 21.09 -10.57
N GLN A 7 -14.13 21.63 -10.14
CA GLN A 7 -14.69 21.33 -8.82
C GLN A 7 -15.15 19.88 -8.68
N THR A 8 -15.67 19.29 -9.75
CA THR A 8 -16.09 17.88 -9.79
C THR A 8 -14.89 16.95 -9.79
N SER A 9 -13.86 17.27 -10.59
CA SER A 9 -12.59 16.52 -10.64
C SER A 9 -11.87 16.52 -9.30
N ARG A 10 -11.76 17.67 -8.62
CA ARG A 10 -11.16 17.74 -7.27
C ARG A 10 -11.94 16.95 -6.22
N ARG A 11 -13.29 16.93 -6.29
CA ARG A 11 -14.12 16.11 -5.40
C ARG A 11 -13.96 14.60 -5.64
N LEU A 12 -13.80 14.18 -6.90
CA LEU A 12 -13.50 12.79 -7.24
C LEU A 12 -12.09 12.41 -6.77
N GLU A 13 -11.08 13.24 -7.07
CA GLU A 13 -9.69 13.04 -6.65
C GLU A 13 -9.56 12.86 -5.12
N ASN A 14 -10.27 13.69 -4.35
CA ASN A 14 -10.26 13.59 -2.89
C ASN A 14 -10.92 12.30 -2.37
N ARG A 15 -11.84 11.71 -3.14
CA ARG A 15 -12.50 10.44 -2.79
C ARG A 15 -11.66 9.22 -3.18
N TYR A 16 -10.90 9.30 -4.28
CA TYR A 16 -10.04 8.19 -4.73
C TYR A 16 -8.68 8.14 -4.03
N ARG A 17 -8.18 9.27 -3.52
CA ARG A 17 -6.89 9.35 -2.83
C ARG A 17 -6.76 8.38 -1.64
N PRO A 18 -7.74 8.26 -0.71
CA PRO A 18 -7.70 7.27 0.37
C PRO A 18 -7.67 5.83 -0.15
N MET A 19 -8.38 5.56 -1.25
CA MET A 19 -8.46 4.23 -1.83
C MET A 19 -7.15 3.82 -2.51
N GLY A 20 -6.47 4.77 -3.16
CA GLY A 20 -5.11 4.59 -3.66
C GLY A 20 -4.09 4.31 -2.56
N GLU A 21 -4.21 4.92 -1.37
CA GLU A 21 -3.35 4.61 -0.22
C GLU A 21 -3.56 3.18 0.30
N LEU A 22 -4.82 2.73 0.35
CA LEU A 22 -5.22 1.40 0.78
C LEU A 22 -4.68 0.32 -0.16
N ILE A 23 -4.89 0.49 -1.47
CA ILE A 23 -4.41 -0.42 -2.52
C ILE A 23 -2.88 -0.52 -2.50
N ARG A 24 -2.18 0.63 -2.43
CA ARG A 24 -0.71 0.63 -2.32
C ARG A 24 -0.25 -0.08 -1.05
N GLY A 25 -0.92 0.16 0.08
CA GLY A 25 -0.63 -0.53 1.33
C GLY A 25 -0.76 -2.05 1.21
N LEU A 26 -1.81 -2.53 0.54
CA LEU A 26 -2.01 -3.96 0.29
C LEU A 26 -0.89 -4.55 -0.58
N PHE A 27 -0.48 -3.85 -1.64
CA PHE A 27 0.67 -4.28 -2.46
C PHE A 27 1.96 -4.34 -1.65
N PHE A 28 2.23 -3.35 -0.79
CA PHE A 28 3.39 -3.39 0.10
C PHE A 28 3.38 -4.60 1.02
N ILE A 29 2.22 -4.98 1.56
CA ILE A 29 2.08 -6.18 2.39
C ILE A 29 2.35 -7.43 1.56
N LEU A 30 1.75 -7.56 0.37
CA LEU A 30 1.95 -8.72 -0.49
C LEU A 30 3.42 -8.88 -0.91
N PHE A 31 4.10 -7.79 -1.30
CA PHE A 31 5.52 -7.82 -1.62
C PHE A 31 6.39 -8.11 -0.40
N GLY A 32 6.04 -7.58 0.77
CA GLY A 32 6.74 -7.89 2.02
C GLY A 32 6.63 -9.37 2.40
N LEU A 33 5.44 -9.96 2.28
CA LEU A 33 5.23 -11.39 2.47
C LEU A 33 6.01 -12.20 1.44
N PHE A 34 5.97 -11.80 0.16
CA PHE A 34 6.73 -12.47 -0.89
C PHE A 34 8.25 -12.42 -0.65
N ALA A 35 8.78 -11.28 -0.19
CA ALA A 35 10.20 -11.15 0.15
C ALA A 35 10.61 -12.09 1.31
N VAL A 36 9.78 -12.21 2.35
CA VAL A 36 10.09 -13.04 3.53
C VAL A 36 9.89 -14.54 3.27
N PHE A 37 8.84 -14.90 2.53
CA PHE A 37 8.41 -16.30 2.38
C PHE A 37 8.70 -16.90 1.01
N GLY A 38 8.98 -16.10 -0.03
CA GLY A 38 9.15 -16.58 -1.40
C GLY A 38 10.29 -17.58 -1.55
N GLU A 39 11.41 -17.34 -0.87
CA GLU A 39 12.56 -18.24 -0.86
C GLU A 39 12.27 -19.53 -0.07
N ARG A 40 11.60 -19.40 1.09
CA ARG A 40 11.22 -20.55 1.94
C ARG A 40 10.22 -21.49 1.27
N MET A 41 9.35 -20.94 0.42
CA MET A 41 8.35 -21.72 -0.32
C MET A 41 8.91 -22.28 -1.65
N GLY A 42 10.18 -22.00 -1.98
CA GLY A 42 10.78 -22.40 -3.26
C GLY A 42 10.19 -21.69 -4.49
N VAL A 43 9.39 -20.64 -4.28
CA VAL A 43 8.71 -19.87 -5.34
C VAL A 43 9.64 -18.82 -5.94
N ALA A 44 10.65 -18.37 -5.20
CA ALA A 44 11.61 -17.37 -5.63
C ALA A 44 13.04 -17.77 -5.25
N HIS A 45 13.98 -17.51 -6.15
CA HIS A 45 15.41 -17.60 -5.87
C HIS A 45 15.98 -16.19 -5.94
N PHE A 46 16.36 -15.64 -4.79
CA PHE A 46 16.93 -14.30 -4.72
C PHE A 46 18.45 -14.38 -4.75
N ASN A 47 19.09 -13.60 -5.60
CA ASN A 47 20.57 -13.47 -5.64
C ASN A 47 21.14 -12.60 -4.51
N ILE A 48 20.31 -12.25 -3.52
CA ILE A 48 20.63 -11.32 -2.43
C ILE A 48 20.57 -12.11 -1.12
N SER A 49 21.41 -11.75 -0.14
CA SER A 49 21.39 -12.39 1.19
C SER A 49 19.98 -12.42 1.78
N GLN A 50 19.56 -13.60 2.23
CA GLN A 50 18.27 -13.84 2.89
C GLN A 50 18.02 -12.88 4.06
N THR A 51 19.06 -12.50 4.81
CA THR A 51 18.96 -11.53 5.90
C THR A 51 18.53 -10.16 5.40
N THR A 52 19.13 -9.69 4.30
CA THR A 52 18.78 -8.40 3.68
C THR A 52 17.35 -8.44 3.15
N MET A 53 16.95 -9.54 2.50
CA MET A 53 15.59 -9.71 2.00
C MET A 53 14.56 -9.75 3.13
N ASN A 54 14.88 -10.39 4.26
CA ASN A 54 14.00 -10.42 5.44
C ASN A 54 13.84 -9.04 6.07
N ILE A 55 14.93 -8.26 6.19
CA ILE A 55 14.87 -6.88 6.69
C ILE A 55 14.02 -6.01 5.77
N ALA A 56 14.26 -6.08 4.46
CA ALA A 56 13.48 -5.34 3.47
C ALA A 56 12.00 -5.74 3.52
N GLY A 57 11.71 -7.03 3.58
CA GLY A 57 10.35 -7.56 3.73
C GLY A 57 9.66 -7.09 5.00
N ALA A 58 10.36 -7.10 6.15
CA ALA A 58 9.83 -6.57 7.41
C ALA A 58 9.48 -5.07 7.31
N ILE A 59 10.35 -4.26 6.67
CA ILE A 59 10.09 -2.83 6.45
C ILE A 59 8.87 -2.64 5.55
N LEU A 60 8.75 -3.40 4.46
CA LEU A 60 7.60 -3.35 3.54
C LEU A 60 6.30 -3.72 4.26
N LEU A 61 6.32 -4.74 5.12
CA LEU A 61 5.17 -5.14 5.92
C LEU A 61 4.73 -4.05 6.90
N ILE A 62 5.67 -3.48 7.67
CA ILE A 62 5.38 -2.41 8.64
C ILE A 62 4.80 -1.19 7.91
N TYR A 63 5.43 -0.77 6.82
CA TYR A 63 4.98 0.38 6.05
C TYR A 63 3.62 0.13 5.36
N GLY A 64 3.43 -1.07 4.82
CA GLY A 64 2.17 -1.50 4.21
C GLY A 64 1.01 -1.48 5.22
N LEU A 65 1.23 -2.02 6.42
CA LEU A 65 0.24 -1.98 7.51
C LEU A 65 -0.12 -0.55 7.90
N PHE A 66 0.89 0.33 8.06
CA PHE A 66 0.66 1.74 8.35
C PHE A 66 -0.18 2.44 7.27
N ARG A 67 0.10 2.15 5.99
CA ARG A 67 -0.67 2.68 4.85
C ARG A 67 -2.10 2.15 4.82
N VAL A 68 -2.31 0.86 5.07
CA VAL A 68 -3.65 0.25 5.15
C VAL A 68 -4.45 0.86 6.30
N TYR A 69 -3.87 0.95 7.50
CA TYR A 69 -4.51 1.57 8.64
C TYR A 69 -4.92 3.02 8.37
N ASN A 70 -4.04 3.82 7.78
CA ASN A 70 -4.35 5.20 7.40
C ASN A 70 -5.42 5.28 6.31
N GLY A 71 -5.35 4.40 5.30
CA GLY A 71 -6.35 4.34 4.23
C GLY A 71 -7.73 3.99 4.79
N ILE A 72 -7.83 2.98 5.65
CA ILE A 72 -9.08 2.60 6.34
C ILE A 72 -9.58 3.74 7.21
N ARG A 73 -8.72 4.34 8.04
CA ARG A 73 -9.10 5.47 8.90
C ARG A 73 -9.64 6.64 8.07
N LYS A 74 -9.00 7.00 6.96
CA LYS A 74 -9.48 8.07 6.08
C LYS A 74 -10.76 7.71 5.34
N LEU A 75 -10.96 6.45 4.94
CA LEU A 75 -12.17 6.02 4.23
C LEU A 75 -13.40 5.96 5.14
N PHE A 76 -13.23 5.47 6.36
CA PHE A 76 -14.34 5.14 7.27
C PHE A 76 -14.58 6.19 8.36
N PHE A 77 -13.54 6.86 8.88
CA PHE A 77 -13.69 7.85 9.96
C PHE A 77 -13.74 9.30 9.48
N ASN A 78 -13.29 9.62 8.25
CA ASN A 78 -13.35 10.99 7.70
C ASN A 78 -14.63 11.25 6.88
N ARG A 79 -15.70 10.51 7.17
CA ARG A 79 -16.99 10.59 6.46
C ARG A 79 -18.12 11.16 7.33
N ASN A 80 -17.77 11.77 8.47
CA ASN A 80 -18.69 12.47 9.37
C ASN A 80 -18.29 13.94 9.50
#